data_AF-A0A7C4D210-F1
#
_entry.id   AF-A0A7C4D210-F1
#
_cell.length_a   1.000
_cell.length_b   1.000
_cell.length_c   1.000
_cell.angle_alpha   90.00
_cell.angle_beta   90.00
_cell.angle_gamma   90.00
#
_symmetry.space_group_name_H-M   'P 1'
#
loop_
_entity.id
_entity.type
_entity.pdbx_description
1 polymer ?
#
loop_
_entity_poly.entity_id
_entity_poly.type
_entity_poly.pdbx_seq_one_letter_code
_entity_poly.pdbx_strand_id
1 'polypeptide(L)'
;MRISKEILKKANEDFEKTWLESAKLVGGKGVFKPRRKGTPHVLIETMNKLREIYLELGFDEVVNPMIVDEIDIYKQYGREAPAILDRCYYLATLPRPDVGIGANEIEIIKKIGVLINEEKIKKLRETLH
;
A
#
# COMPACT_ATOMS: atom_id res chain seq x y z
N MET A 1 24.19 18.23 -28.49
CA MET A 1 24.62 18.64 -29.84
C MET A 1 24.74 20.17 -29.84
N ARG A 2 25.91 20.75 -30.16
CA ARG A 2 26.09 22.21 -30.26
C ARG A 2 25.77 22.65 -31.68
N ILE A 3 24.93 23.67 -31.83
CA ILE A 3 24.63 24.28 -33.13
C ILE A 3 25.91 24.95 -33.65
N SER A 4 26.35 24.60 -34.87
CA SER A 4 27.57 25.18 -35.45
C SER A 4 27.32 26.61 -35.93
N LYS A 5 28.36 27.47 -35.89
CA LYS A 5 28.29 28.85 -36.43
C LYS A 5 27.92 28.88 -37.91
N GLU A 6 28.19 27.80 -38.64
CA GLU A 6 27.82 27.63 -40.04
C GLU A 6 26.30 27.45 -40.24
N ILE A 7 25.60 26.75 -39.34
CA ILE A 7 24.13 26.65 -39.39
C ILE A 7 23.51 28.03 -39.14
N LEU A 8 24.03 28.80 -38.18
CA LEU A 8 23.56 30.15 -37.90
C LEU A 8 23.81 31.10 -39.07
N LYS A 9 24.97 30.99 -39.73
CA LYS A 9 25.29 31.80 -40.92
C LYS A 9 24.38 31.45 -42.10
N LYS A 10 24.17 30.16 -42.38
CA LYS A 10 23.24 29.69 -43.41
C LYS A 10 21.79 30.04 -43.11
N ALA A 11 21.37 30.01 -41.84
CA ALA A 11 20.03 30.40 -41.42
C ALA A 11 19.76 31.90 -41.58
N ASN A 12 20.79 32.76 -41.48
CA ASN A 12 20.67 34.19 -41.77
C ASN A 12 20.62 34.48 -43.28
N GLU A 13 21.18 33.59 -44.12
CA GLU A 13 21.17 33.71 -45.59
C GLU A 13 19.86 33.18 -46.20
N ASP A 14 19.43 31.98 -45.80
CA ASP A 14 18.15 31.38 -46.15
C ASP A 14 17.68 30.50 -44.97
N PHE A 15 16.81 31.08 -44.15
CA PHE A 15 16.32 30.45 -42.94
C PHE A 15 15.56 29.16 -43.24
N GLU A 16 14.67 29.22 -44.22
CA GLU A 16 13.72 28.15 -44.51
C GLU A 16 14.45 26.91 -45.04
N LYS A 17 15.38 27.12 -45.97
CA LYS A 17 16.20 26.03 -46.50
C LYS A 17 17.14 25.44 -45.44
N THR A 18 17.74 26.27 -44.60
CA THR A 18 18.66 25.80 -43.56
C THR A 18 17.95 25.06 -42.44
N TRP A 19 16.73 25.49 -42.09
CA TRP A 19 15.88 24.79 -41.14
C TRP A 19 15.56 23.37 -41.64
N LEU A 20 15.25 23.23 -42.93
CA LEU A 20 15.00 21.94 -43.56
C LEU A 20 16.24 21.01 -43.56
N GLU A 21 17.42 21.56 -43.82
CA GLU A 21 18.64 20.75 -43.89
C GLU A 21 19.18 20.38 -42.51
N SER A 22 19.10 21.29 -41.54
CA SER A 22 19.61 21.08 -40.17
C SER A 22 18.82 20.01 -39.39
N ALA A 23 17.57 19.73 -39.77
CA ALA A 23 16.79 18.62 -39.22
C ALA A 23 17.50 17.26 -39.39
N LYS A 24 18.27 17.07 -40.48
CA LYS A 24 19.03 15.83 -40.73
C LYS A 24 20.17 15.60 -39.75
N LEU A 25 20.56 16.64 -39.02
CA LEU A 25 21.64 16.59 -38.05
C LEU A 25 21.17 16.02 -36.70
N VAL A 26 19.87 16.15 -36.38
CA VAL A 26 19.30 15.62 -35.14
C VAL A 26 18.96 14.14 -35.31
N GLY A 27 19.97 13.30 -35.14
CA GLY A 27 19.84 11.83 -35.13
C GLY A 27 19.98 11.25 -33.72
N GLY A 28 19.04 10.41 -33.31
CA GLY A 28 19.15 9.62 -32.09
C GLY A 28 17.80 9.08 -31.62
N LYS A 29 17.68 7.75 -31.49
CA LYS A 29 16.62 7.15 -30.68
C LYS A 29 17.12 7.21 -29.23
N GLY A 30 16.38 7.86 -28.33
CA GLY A 30 16.75 7.98 -26.93
C GLY A 30 17.20 6.64 -26.34
N VAL A 31 18.31 6.67 -25.59
CA VAL A 31 19.05 5.48 -25.12
C VAL A 31 18.18 4.60 -24.21
N PHE A 32 17.20 5.19 -23.53
CA PHE A 32 16.19 4.45 -22.79
C PHE A 32 14.94 4.28 -23.65
N LYS A 33 14.81 3.12 -24.29
CA LYS A 33 13.54 2.65 -24.83
C LYS A 33 13.15 1.41 -24.04
N PRO A 34 12.16 1.46 -23.14
CA PRO A 34 11.71 0.27 -22.45
C PRO A 34 11.29 -0.76 -23.52
N ARG A 35 11.87 -1.97 -23.45
CA ARG A 35 11.59 -3.03 -24.42
C ARG A 35 10.11 -3.43 -24.45
N ARG A 36 9.42 -3.24 -23.31
CA ARG A 36 8.00 -3.50 -23.12
C ARG A 36 7.41 -2.48 -22.14
N LYS A 37 6.20 -2.04 -22.43
CA LYS A 37 5.36 -1.31 -21.47
C LYS A 37 4.63 -2.32 -20.58
N GLY A 38 4.54 -2.06 -19.28
CA GLY A 38 3.71 -2.86 -18.37
C GLY A 38 2.24 -2.83 -18.81
N THR A 39 1.51 -3.91 -18.51
CA THR A 39 0.06 -4.01 -18.78
C THR A 39 -0.71 -3.84 -17.47
N PRO A 40 -1.74 -2.99 -17.41
CA PRO A 40 -2.56 -2.86 -16.21
C PRO A 40 -3.35 -4.15 -15.96
N HIS A 41 -3.69 -4.40 -14.69
CA HIS A 41 -4.62 -5.45 -14.34
C HIS A 41 -6.05 -4.99 -14.65
N VAL A 42 -6.87 -5.84 -15.28
CA VAL A 42 -8.22 -5.48 -15.73
C VAL A 42 -9.08 -4.90 -14.61
N LEU A 43 -9.09 -5.53 -13.43
CA LEU A 43 -9.86 -5.03 -12.27
C LEU A 43 -9.44 -3.62 -11.82
N ILE A 44 -8.13 -3.33 -11.83
CA ILE A 44 -7.61 -2.03 -11.40
C ILE A 44 -7.94 -0.97 -12.44
N GLU A 45 -7.83 -1.31 -13.73
CA GLU A 45 -8.20 -0.40 -14.81
C GLU A 45 -9.70 -0.06 -14.77
N THR A 46 -10.56 -1.06 -14.56
CA THR A 46 -12.01 -0.84 -14.41
C THR A 46 -12.33 0.02 -13.18
N MET A 47 -11.68 -0.24 -12.04
CA MET A 47 -11.87 0.56 -10.83
C MET A 47 -11.51 2.03 -11.04
N ASN A 48 -10.41 2.32 -11.73
CA ASN A 48 -10.01 3.70 -12.05
C ASN A 48 -11.01 4.39 -13.00
N LYS A 49 -11.52 3.68 -14.01
CA LYS A 49 -12.55 4.23 -14.91
C LYS A 49 -13.84 4.56 -14.16
N LEU A 50 -14.29 3.69 -13.25
CA LEU A 50 -15.47 3.96 -12.41
C LEU A 50 -15.26 5.20 -11.53
N ARG A 51 -14.07 5.32 -10.93
CA ARG A 51 -13.69 6.49 -10.14
C ARG A 51 -13.78 7.78 -10.98
N GLU A 52 -13.18 7.78 -12.16
CA GLU A 52 -13.24 8.94 -13.09
C GLU A 52 -14.69 9.32 -13.43
N ILE A 53 -15.54 8.33 -13.75
CA ILE A 53 -16.96 8.57 -14.04
C ILE A 53 -17.69 9.21 -12.85
N TYR A 54 -17.48 8.72 -11.62
CA TYR A 54 -18.11 9.31 -10.43
C TYR A 54 -17.68 10.76 -10.20
N LEU A 55 -16.39 11.07 -10.41
CA LEU A 55 -15.88 12.44 -10.29
C LEU A 55 -16.46 13.35 -11.38
N GLU A 56 -16.59 12.88 -12.61
CA GLU A 56 -17.21 13.63 -13.71
C GLU A 56 -18.70 13.92 -13.46
N LEU A 57 -19.40 13.03 -12.75
CA LEU A 57 -20.78 13.25 -12.30
C LEU A 57 -20.88 14.22 -11.10
N GLY A 58 -19.75 14.68 -10.54
CA GLY A 58 -19.71 15.62 -9.42
C GLY A 58 -19.83 14.98 -8.05
N PHE A 59 -19.60 13.67 -7.91
CA PHE A 59 -19.53 13.02 -6.61
C PHE A 59 -18.17 13.27 -5.95
N ASP A 60 -18.17 13.49 -4.65
CA ASP A 60 -16.96 13.55 -3.84
C ASP A 60 -16.48 12.14 -3.47
N GLU A 61 -15.22 11.86 -3.76
CA GLU A 61 -14.60 10.60 -3.37
C GLU A 61 -14.36 10.54 -1.86
N VAL A 62 -14.80 9.46 -1.22
CA VAL A 62 -14.66 9.24 0.23
C VAL A 62 -14.17 7.82 0.54
N VAL A 63 -13.49 7.67 1.68
CA VAL A 63 -13.04 6.37 2.18
C VAL A 63 -13.86 6.02 3.42
N ASN A 64 -14.70 4.99 3.29
CA ASN A 64 -15.54 4.52 4.38
C ASN A 64 -14.80 3.52 5.28
N PRO A 65 -15.22 3.37 6.55
CA PRO A 65 -14.73 2.31 7.42
C PRO A 65 -14.96 0.92 6.81
N MET A 66 -13.92 0.11 6.73
CA MET A 66 -13.98 -1.27 6.22
C MET A 66 -14.32 -2.29 7.30
N ILE A 67 -13.98 -1.99 8.56
CA ILE A 67 -14.29 -2.80 9.74
C ILE A 67 -15.34 -2.03 10.53
N VAL A 68 -16.48 -2.66 10.78
CA VAL A 68 -17.63 -2.07 11.48
C VAL A 68 -18.12 -3.01 12.56
N ASP A 69 -18.79 -2.45 13.57
CA ASP A 69 -19.41 -3.23 14.64
C ASP A 69 -20.73 -3.86 14.15
N GLU A 70 -21.08 -5.03 14.67
CA GLU A 70 -22.35 -5.68 14.34
C GLU A 70 -23.56 -4.82 14.71
N ILE A 71 -23.43 -3.96 15.73
CA ILE A 71 -24.46 -3.01 16.15
C ILE A 71 -24.84 -2.08 14.99
N ASP A 72 -23.91 -1.69 14.13
CA ASP A 72 -24.22 -0.81 12.99
C ASP A 72 -25.04 -1.54 11.93
N ILE A 73 -24.89 -2.86 11.80
CA ILE A 73 -25.74 -3.69 10.96
C ILE A 73 -27.15 -3.78 11.56
N TYR A 74 -27.27 -3.94 12.88
CA TYR A 74 -28.56 -3.90 13.57
C TYR A 74 -29.26 -2.54 13.44
N LYS A 75 -28.52 -1.41 13.50
CA LYS A 75 -29.09 -0.08 13.28
C LYS A 75 -29.63 0.10 11.87
N GLN A 76 -28.99 -0.48 10.86
CA GLN A 76 -29.38 -0.34 9.46
C GLN A 76 -30.51 -1.31 9.05
N TYR A 77 -30.48 -2.56 9.55
CA TYR A 77 -31.35 -3.65 9.08
C TYR A 77 -32.32 -4.19 10.14
N GLY A 78 -32.18 -3.80 11.40
CA GLY A 78 -33.10 -4.16 12.48
C GLY A 78 -33.30 -5.68 12.63
N ARG A 79 -34.52 -6.16 12.34
CA ARG A 79 -34.90 -7.57 12.48
C ARG A 79 -34.27 -8.49 11.43
N GLU A 80 -33.79 -7.95 10.31
CA GLU A 80 -33.13 -8.72 9.25
C GLU A 80 -31.62 -8.90 9.47
N ALA A 81 -31.03 -8.12 10.39
CA ALA A 81 -29.61 -8.13 10.67
C ALA A 81 -29.03 -9.52 10.96
N PRO A 82 -29.68 -10.42 11.74
CA PRO A 82 -29.13 -11.75 12.01
C PRO A 82 -28.87 -12.59 10.74
N ALA A 83 -29.75 -12.49 9.73
CA ALA A 83 -29.57 -13.21 8.47
C ALA A 83 -28.42 -12.63 7.63
N ILE A 84 -28.13 -11.33 7.78
CA ILE A 84 -27.02 -10.66 7.11
C ILE A 84 -25.69 -10.94 7.82
N LEU A 85 -25.68 -11.05 9.15
CA LEU A 85 -24.46 -11.33 9.91
C LEU A 85 -23.91 -12.74 9.64
N ASP A 86 -24.76 -13.69 9.26
CA ASP A 86 -24.35 -15.05 8.89
C ASP A 86 -23.38 -15.12 7.69
N ARG A 87 -23.42 -14.13 6.80
CA ARG A 87 -22.51 -14.02 5.64
C ARG A 87 -21.30 -13.10 5.89
N CYS A 88 -21.17 -12.54 7.09
CA CYS A 88 -20.08 -11.64 7.44
C CYS A 88 -18.91 -12.38 8.11
N TYR A 89 -17.70 -11.83 7.95
CA TYR A 89 -16.52 -12.33 8.66
C TYR A 89 -16.32 -11.56 9.95
N TYR A 90 -16.25 -12.29 11.08
CA TYR A 90 -15.92 -11.71 12.38
C TYR A 90 -14.41 -11.69 12.60
N LEU A 91 -13.91 -10.56 13.09
CA LEU A 91 -12.53 -10.43 13.50
C LEU A 91 -12.35 -11.01 14.90
N ALA A 92 -11.67 -12.14 14.98
CA ALA A 92 -11.24 -12.72 16.24
C ALA A 92 -9.79 -12.33 16.55
N THR A 93 -9.46 -12.25 17.83
CA THR A 93 -8.08 -12.07 18.31
C THR A 93 -7.71 -13.20 19.25
N LEU A 94 -6.43 -13.52 19.34
CA LEU A 94 -5.94 -14.42 20.38
C LEU A 94 -5.97 -13.67 21.71
N PRO A 95 -6.67 -14.18 22.73
CA PRO A 95 -6.63 -13.55 24.05
C PRO A 95 -5.21 -13.59 24.59
N ARG A 96 -4.82 -12.54 25.31
CA ARG A 96 -3.58 -12.57 26.08
C ARG A 96 -3.72 -13.70 27.11
N PRO A 97 -2.76 -14.65 27.18
CA PRO A 97 -2.83 -15.69 28.17
C PRO A 97 -2.58 -15.10 29.57
N ASP A 98 -3.44 -15.45 30.53
CA ASP A 98 -3.21 -15.12 31.94
C ASP A 98 -2.13 -16.04 32.52
N VAL A 99 -0.86 -15.71 32.25
CA VAL A 99 0.29 -16.51 32.71
C VAL A 99 0.74 -16.03 34.09
N GLY A 100 0.14 -16.58 35.14
CA GLY A 100 0.69 -16.45 36.48
C GLY A 100 1.90 -17.36 36.68
N ILE A 101 3.04 -16.83 37.13
CA ILE A 101 4.18 -17.68 37.52
C ILE A 101 3.93 -18.25 38.92
N GLY A 102 3.41 -19.48 38.97
CA GLY A 102 3.25 -20.28 40.17
C GLY A 102 4.51 -21.04 40.57
N ALA A 103 4.39 -21.87 41.61
CA ALA A 103 5.51 -22.69 42.10
C ALA A 103 5.92 -23.77 41.09
N ASN A 104 4.95 -24.30 40.34
CA ASN A 104 5.17 -25.36 39.35
C ASN A 104 6.01 -24.87 38.16
N GLU A 105 5.72 -23.67 37.65
CA GLU A 105 6.45 -23.04 36.56
C GLU A 105 7.90 -22.74 36.99
N ILE A 106 8.10 -22.28 38.22
CA ILE A 106 9.45 -22.03 38.79
C ILE A 106 10.24 -23.33 38.92
N GLU A 107 9.61 -24.43 39.37
CA GLU A 107 10.26 -25.74 39.42
C GLU A 107 10.67 -26.26 38.05
N ILE A 108 9.82 -26.06 37.02
CA ILE A 108 10.16 -26.43 35.64
C ILE A 108 11.38 -25.63 35.17
N ILE A 109 11.43 -24.32 35.42
CA ILE A 109 12.57 -23.51 35.01
C ILE A 109 13.85 -23.92 35.76
N LYS A 110 13.75 -24.31 37.04
CA LYS A 110 14.88 -24.89 37.79
C LYS A 110 15.34 -26.23 37.20
N LYS A 111 14.41 -27.10 36.78
CA LYS A 111 14.72 -28.40 36.14
C LYS A 111 15.42 -28.23 34.78
N ILE A 112 15.16 -27.13 34.08
CA ILE A 112 15.84 -26.77 32.82
C ILE A 112 17.29 -26.27 33.08
N GLY A 113 17.70 -26.10 34.34
CA GLY A 113 19.07 -25.72 34.72
C GLY A 113 19.29 -24.20 34.81
N VAL A 114 18.22 -23.40 34.81
CA VAL A 114 18.33 -21.94 34.93
C VAL A 114 18.42 -21.53 36.40
N LEU A 115 19.47 -20.79 36.75
CA LEU A 115 19.66 -20.22 38.08
C LEU A 115 18.70 -19.05 38.32
N ILE A 116 17.60 -19.34 39.01
CA ILE A 116 16.59 -18.37 39.43
C ILE A 116 16.81 -18.00 40.91
N ASN A 117 16.86 -16.69 41.19
CA ASN A 117 16.76 -16.11 42.53
C ASN A 117 15.41 -15.40 42.71
N GLU A 118 15.05 -15.04 43.95
CA GLU A 118 13.78 -14.35 44.24
C GLU A 118 13.61 -13.03 43.48
N GLU A 119 14.71 -12.27 43.29
CA GLU A 119 14.68 -11.03 42.53
C GLU A 119 14.33 -11.26 41.04
N LYS A 120 14.87 -12.31 40.41
CA LYS A 120 14.51 -12.70 39.04
C LYS A 120 13.07 -13.21 38.96
N ILE A 121 12.56 -13.93 39.97
CA ILE A 121 11.14 -14.36 40.01
C ILE A 121 10.24 -13.14 40.05
N LYS A 122 10.57 -12.16 40.89
CA LYS A 122 9.81 -10.91 40.99
C LYS A 122 9.82 -10.15 39.67
N LYS A 123 11.00 -9.99 39.03
CA LYS A 123 11.11 -9.39 37.70
C LYS A 123 10.31 -10.16 36.65
N LEU A 124 10.38 -11.50 36.62
CA LEU A 124 9.64 -12.32 35.66
C LEU A 124 8.12 -12.14 35.81
N ARG A 125 7.62 -12.06 37.05
CA ARG A 125 6.22 -11.75 37.36
C ARG A 125 5.82 -10.36 36.88
N GLU A 126 6.65 -9.35 37.14
CA GLU A 126 6.42 -7.99 36.64
C GLU A 126 6.45 -7.92 35.10
N THR A 127 7.25 -8.76 34.42
CA THR A 127 7.36 -8.73 32.95
C THR A 127 6.19 -9.44 32.26
N LEU A 128 5.60 -10.45 32.90
CA LEU A 128 4.49 -11.24 32.33
C LEU A 128 3.11 -10.69 32.71
N HIS A 129 3.03 -9.81 33.71
CA HIS A 129 1.83 -9.07 34.10
C HIS A 129 1.41 -8.05 33.02
#